data_AF-A0A950PLX8-F1
#
_entry.id   AF-A0A950PLX8-F1
#
_cell.length_a   1.000
_cell.length_b   1.000
_cell.length_c   1.000
_cell.angle_alpha   90.00
_cell.angle_beta   90.00
_cell.angle_gamma   90.00
#
_symmetry.space_group_name_H-M   'P 1'
#
loop_
_entity.id
_entity.type
_entity.pdbx_description
1 polymer ?
#
loop_
_entity_poly.entity_id
_entity_poly.type
_entity_poly.pdbx_seq_one_letter_code
_entity_poly.pdbx_strand_id
1 'polypeptide(L)'
;MTGVARWTGREVVLLRQAMRINGRDFAALVGISQRQLVTWESRGATIRLHPGNQAALDTVLARAGTTAQQRFATLLTEQAALQHDERAEELLRHNPRSLKHPIDGKVMALVAEGIYLSGSQDTPTWLDAFRIDVYPTTNADYDKFLRATGHRPPQHWPDGRCPDSLSDHPVVWVTWHDATAYARWCGKTLPTNKQWEKAARGPKGRLYPWGNEPTAAKCNTAEAGIDATTPVTRYQSGVSPYGVFDLCGNAWEWCSTEETPGSSRYELKGSAFTSPFERATPSLRNAANASMKDNDTGFRCAATV
;
A
#
# COMPACT_ATOMS: atom_id res chain seq x y z
N MET A 1 25.74 6.95 2.60
CA MET A 1 25.30 8.36 2.65
C MET A 1 24.11 8.52 1.72
N THR A 2 22.90 8.57 2.28
CA THR A 2 21.66 8.93 1.58
C THR A 2 21.64 10.46 1.42
N GLY A 3 22.32 10.96 0.39
CA GLY A 3 22.38 12.40 0.13
C GLY A 3 21.10 12.91 -0.51
N VAL A 4 20.62 14.08 -0.06
CA VAL A 4 19.61 14.85 -0.77
C VAL A 4 20.28 15.47 -1.99
N ALA A 5 19.92 15.03 -3.19
CA ALA A 5 20.55 15.54 -4.43
C ALA A 5 20.34 17.06 -4.60
N ARG A 6 19.22 17.60 -4.08
CA ARG A 6 18.91 19.02 -4.07
C ARG A 6 17.83 19.33 -3.03
N TRP A 7 18.10 20.29 -2.14
CA TRP A 7 17.11 20.79 -1.19
C TRP A 7 16.13 21.76 -1.88
N THR A 8 14.85 21.50 -1.69
CA THR A 8 13.74 22.44 -1.94
C THR A 8 13.01 22.72 -0.62
N GLY A 9 11.93 23.50 -0.68
CA GLY A 9 11.04 23.70 0.47
C GLY A 9 10.41 22.41 0.99
N ARG A 10 10.24 21.39 0.15
CA ARG A 10 9.66 20.10 0.53
C ARG A 10 10.58 19.35 1.50
N GLU A 11 11.83 19.12 1.10
CA GLU A 11 12.81 18.40 1.92
C GLU A 11 13.12 19.15 3.21
N VAL A 12 13.07 20.49 3.19
CA VAL A 12 13.24 21.32 4.40
C VAL A 12 12.14 21.03 5.45
N VAL A 13 10.87 20.96 5.03
CA VAL A 13 9.76 20.59 5.92
C VAL A 13 9.98 19.19 6.51
N LEU A 14 10.33 18.22 5.67
CA LEU A 14 10.53 16.84 6.08
C LEU A 14 11.68 16.71 7.09
N LEU A 15 12.81 17.39 6.86
CA LEU A 15 13.95 17.36 7.78
C LEU A 15 13.57 17.93 9.14
N ARG A 16 12.86 19.07 9.16
CA ARG A 16 12.39 19.67 10.41
C ARG A 16 11.45 18.74 11.18
N GLN A 17 10.50 18.12 10.48
CA GLN A 17 9.59 17.12 11.08
C GLN A 17 10.34 15.90 11.61
N ALA A 18 11.31 15.39 10.85
CA ALA A 18 12.14 14.26 11.24
C ALA A 18 12.98 14.54 12.49
N MET A 19 13.42 15.80 12.67
CA MET A 19 14.16 16.26 13.85
C MET A 19 13.25 16.58 15.05
N ARG A 20 11.92 16.70 14.84
CA ARG A 20 10.92 17.06 15.86
C ARG A 20 11.23 18.37 16.58
N ILE A 21 11.69 19.37 15.84
CA ILE A 21 11.98 20.71 16.36
C ILE A 21 11.07 21.77 15.75
N ASN A 22 10.82 22.84 16.50
CA ASN A 22 10.00 23.95 16.04
C ASN A 22 10.76 24.77 14.97
N GLY A 23 10.01 25.61 14.21
CA GLY A 23 10.59 26.40 13.12
C GLY A 23 11.62 27.45 13.57
N ARG A 24 11.56 27.94 14.83
CA ARG A 24 12.55 28.88 15.37
C ARG A 24 13.91 28.22 15.50
N ASP A 25 13.94 27.08 16.18
CA ASP A 25 15.18 26.36 16.48
C ASP A 25 15.76 25.75 15.21
N PHE A 26 14.90 25.29 14.30
CA PHE A 26 15.33 24.83 12.98
C PHE A 26 15.97 25.95 12.16
N ALA A 27 15.35 27.13 12.08
CA ALA A 27 15.91 28.27 11.35
C ALA A 27 17.28 28.70 11.93
N ALA A 28 17.41 28.68 13.25
CA ALA A 28 18.68 28.97 13.93
C ALA A 28 19.77 27.93 13.60
N LEU A 29 19.44 26.64 13.56
CA LEU A 29 20.37 25.57 13.19
C LEU A 29 20.87 25.69 11.75
N VAL A 30 20.01 26.12 10.83
CA VAL A 30 20.37 26.33 9.41
C VAL A 30 21.11 27.66 9.20
N GLY A 31 21.00 28.61 10.13
CA GLY A 31 21.61 29.94 10.02
C GLY A 31 20.80 30.94 9.20
N ILE A 32 19.47 30.84 9.23
CA ILE A 32 18.55 31.71 8.48
C ILE A 32 17.48 32.35 9.39
N SER A 33 16.77 33.34 8.88
CA SER A 33 15.60 33.90 9.58
C SER A 33 14.38 32.97 9.50
N GLN A 34 13.49 33.02 10.51
CA GLN A 34 12.20 32.31 10.45
C GLN A 34 11.36 32.71 9.24
N ARG A 35 11.40 33.97 8.81
CA ARG A 35 10.68 34.45 7.63
C ARG A 35 11.17 33.76 6.36
N GLN A 36 12.48 33.54 6.24
CA GLN A 36 13.05 32.78 5.12
C GLN A 36 12.59 31.32 5.17
N LEU A 37 12.61 30.68 6.34
CA LEU A 37 12.12 29.31 6.50
C LEU A 37 10.65 29.18 6.04
N VAL A 38 9.75 30.04 6.53
CA VAL A 38 8.33 30.04 6.13
C VAL A 38 8.16 30.23 4.61
N THR A 39 9.00 31.07 4.00
CA THR A 39 9.00 31.27 2.54
C THR A 39 9.46 30.03 1.78
N TRP A 40 10.42 29.29 2.33
CA TRP A 40 10.89 28.05 1.70
C TRP A 40 9.80 26.99 1.77
N GLU A 41 9.26 26.74 2.95
CA GLU A 41 8.22 25.72 3.19
C GLU A 41 6.96 26.00 2.34
N SER A 42 6.51 27.25 2.25
CA SER A 42 5.33 27.61 1.46
C SER A 42 5.51 27.44 -0.05
N ARG A 43 6.74 27.62 -0.55
CA ARG A 43 7.04 27.48 -1.98
C ARG A 43 7.38 26.05 -2.39
N GLY A 44 7.58 25.14 -1.43
CA GLY A 44 7.78 23.71 -1.68
C GLY A 44 8.84 23.43 -2.74
N ALA A 45 8.49 22.65 -3.78
CA ALA A 45 9.40 22.29 -4.87
C ALA A 45 9.82 23.47 -5.77
N THR A 46 9.10 24.60 -5.74
CA THR A 46 9.35 25.72 -6.68
C THR A 46 10.49 26.62 -6.24
N ILE A 47 10.93 26.54 -4.98
CA ILE A 47 12.02 27.39 -4.50
C ILE A 47 13.38 26.79 -4.88
N ARG A 48 14.30 27.67 -5.27
CA ARG A 48 15.70 27.33 -5.50
C ARG A 48 16.53 27.95 -4.38
N LEU A 49 17.03 27.11 -3.47
CA LEU A 49 17.86 27.59 -2.37
C LEU A 49 19.28 27.89 -2.87
N HIS A 50 19.89 28.95 -2.33
CA HIS A 50 21.27 29.33 -2.62
C HIS A 50 22.25 28.21 -2.18
N PRO A 51 23.40 28.00 -2.86
CA PRO A 51 24.36 26.94 -2.51
C PRO A 51 24.79 26.93 -1.04
N GLY A 52 25.00 28.09 -0.42
CA GLY A 52 25.32 28.17 1.01
C GLY A 52 24.23 27.57 1.92
N ASN A 53 22.95 27.72 1.54
CA ASN A 53 21.83 27.15 2.28
C ASN A 53 21.70 25.64 2.04
N GLN A 54 22.02 25.18 0.82
CA GLN A 54 22.08 23.74 0.49
C GLN A 54 23.11 23.06 1.41
N ALA A 55 24.33 23.60 1.46
CA ALA A 55 25.41 23.07 2.29
C ALA A 55 25.11 23.14 3.81
N ALA A 56 24.41 24.19 4.26
CA ALA A 56 23.95 24.28 5.64
C ALA A 56 22.95 23.16 5.98
N LEU A 57 21.98 22.89 5.10
CA LEU A 57 21.02 21.79 5.29
C LEU A 57 21.69 20.41 5.22
N ASP A 58 22.66 20.21 4.34
CA ASP A 58 23.48 18.99 4.31
C ASP A 58 24.20 18.78 5.65
N THR A 59 24.77 19.86 6.21
CA THR A 59 25.44 19.82 7.51
C THR A 59 24.46 19.51 8.64
N VAL A 60 23.26 20.10 8.63
CA VAL A 60 22.21 19.82 9.63
C VAL A 60 21.77 18.36 9.54
N LEU A 61 21.51 17.82 8.35
CA LEU A 61 21.15 16.41 8.17
C LEU A 61 22.29 15.48 8.61
N ALA A 62 23.53 15.76 8.23
CA ALA A 62 24.69 14.94 8.60
C ALA A 62 24.95 14.91 10.12
N ARG A 63 24.65 16.01 10.83
CA ARG A 63 24.78 16.11 12.29
C ARG A 63 23.55 15.65 13.06
N ALA A 64 22.42 15.44 12.38
CA ALA A 64 21.23 14.90 13.01
C ALA A 64 21.52 13.48 13.54
N GLY A 65 20.94 13.12 14.69
CA GLY A 65 21.08 11.78 15.24
C GLY A 65 20.56 10.71 14.25
N THR A 66 21.09 9.49 14.34
CA THR A 66 20.77 8.37 13.44
C THR A 66 19.26 8.12 13.32
N THR A 67 18.51 8.19 14.41
CA THR A 67 17.03 8.08 14.40
C THR A 67 16.37 9.19 13.58
N ALA A 68 16.86 10.42 13.65
CA ALA A 68 16.32 11.54 12.86
C ALA A 68 16.66 11.38 11.37
N GLN A 69 17.86 10.92 11.05
CA GLN A 69 18.25 10.61 9.66
C GLN A 69 17.39 9.49 9.06
N GLN A 70 17.13 8.42 9.83
CA GLN A 70 16.25 7.33 9.42
C GLN A 70 14.82 7.83 9.17
N ARG A 71 14.25 8.60 10.11
CA ARG A 71 12.92 9.21 9.93
C ARG A 71 12.88 10.10 8.70
N PHE A 72 13.91 10.91 8.47
CA PHE A 72 13.99 11.77 7.30
C PHE A 72 14.01 10.96 5.99
N ALA A 73 14.80 9.88 5.95
CA ALA A 73 14.82 8.97 4.80
C ALA A 73 13.44 8.33 4.57
N THR A 74 12.77 7.85 5.62
CA THR A 74 11.41 7.30 5.54
C THR A 74 10.41 8.31 4.99
N LEU A 75 10.39 9.53 5.53
CA LEU A 75 9.50 10.61 5.08
C LEU A 75 9.78 11.01 3.63
N LEU A 76 11.05 11.02 3.21
CA LEU A 76 11.44 11.33 1.84
C LEU A 76 10.96 10.25 0.87
N THR A 77 11.10 8.98 1.25
CA THR A 77 10.56 7.84 0.49
C THR A 77 9.03 7.89 0.42
N GLU A 78 8.35 8.24 1.52
CA GLU A 78 6.90 8.43 1.56
C GLU A 78 6.42 9.54 0.62
N GLN A 79 7.09 10.71 0.65
CA GLN A 79 6.73 11.81 -0.23
C GLN A 79 6.99 11.49 -1.71
N ALA A 80 8.07 10.75 -2.01
CA ALA A 80 8.34 10.29 -3.36
C ALA A 80 7.26 9.31 -3.82
N ALA A 81 6.88 8.34 -2.98
CA ALA A 81 5.76 7.43 -3.25
C ALA A 81 4.50 8.22 -3.60
N LEU A 82 4.03 9.13 -2.72
CA LEU A 82 2.81 9.92 -2.94
C LEU A 82 2.76 10.64 -4.31
N GLN A 83 3.85 11.27 -4.74
CA GLN A 83 3.90 11.94 -6.06
C GLN A 83 3.82 10.95 -7.21
N HIS A 84 4.49 9.82 -7.07
CA HIS A 84 4.40 8.77 -8.05
C HIS A 84 3.01 8.11 -8.04
N ASP A 85 2.31 8.12 -6.92
CA ASP A 85 0.99 7.51 -6.75
C ASP A 85 -0.08 8.32 -7.47
N GLU A 86 -0.05 9.65 -7.33
CA GLU A 86 -0.92 10.55 -8.09
C GLU A 86 -0.77 10.32 -9.61
N ARG A 87 0.47 10.09 -10.07
CA ARG A 87 0.76 9.78 -11.47
C ARG A 87 0.31 8.38 -11.87
N ALA A 88 0.50 7.37 -11.02
CA ALA A 88 0.05 6.00 -11.28
C ALA A 88 -1.48 5.93 -11.37
N GLU A 89 -2.18 6.60 -10.45
CA GLU A 89 -3.63 6.75 -10.50
C GLU A 89 -4.09 7.47 -11.76
N GLU A 90 -3.41 8.54 -12.16
CA GLU A 90 -3.72 9.24 -13.40
C GLU A 90 -3.58 8.32 -14.61
N LEU A 91 -2.50 7.55 -14.71
CA LEU A 91 -2.31 6.58 -15.79
C LEU A 91 -3.37 5.48 -15.77
N LEU A 92 -3.73 4.99 -14.58
CA LEU A 92 -4.80 4.01 -14.44
C LEU A 92 -6.15 4.58 -14.86
N ARG A 93 -6.49 5.83 -14.50
CA ARG A 93 -7.72 6.51 -14.94
C ARG A 93 -7.83 6.60 -16.48
N HIS A 94 -6.70 6.73 -17.18
CA HIS A 94 -6.66 6.78 -18.64
C HIS A 94 -6.51 5.40 -19.30
N ASN A 95 -6.35 4.32 -18.51
CA ASN A 95 -6.25 2.97 -19.04
C ASN A 95 -7.66 2.43 -19.36
N PRO A 96 -7.97 2.09 -20.62
CA PRO A 96 -9.30 1.59 -21.00
C PRO A 96 -9.67 0.24 -20.36
N ARG A 97 -8.70 -0.45 -19.74
CA ARG A 97 -8.92 -1.68 -18.98
C ARG A 97 -9.25 -1.44 -17.50
N SER A 98 -9.15 -0.21 -17.00
CA SER A 98 -9.55 0.13 -15.64
C SER A 98 -10.98 0.64 -15.58
N LEU A 99 -11.63 0.47 -14.44
CA LEU A 99 -12.97 0.99 -14.16
C LEU A 99 -12.97 1.61 -12.76
N LYS A 100 -13.48 2.83 -12.62
CA LYS A 100 -13.81 3.38 -11.31
C LYS A 100 -15.16 2.84 -10.89
N HIS A 101 -15.19 2.04 -9.83
CA HIS A 101 -16.40 1.39 -9.35
C HIS A 101 -17.36 2.43 -8.76
N PRO A 102 -18.67 2.42 -9.10
CA PRO A 102 -19.57 3.55 -8.83
C PRO A 102 -19.94 3.73 -7.35
N ILE A 103 -19.86 2.67 -6.53
CA ILE A 103 -20.29 2.73 -5.12
C ILE A 103 -19.15 3.17 -4.18
N ASP A 104 -18.04 2.43 -4.18
CA ASP A 104 -16.89 2.72 -3.31
C ASP A 104 -15.83 3.63 -3.96
N GLY A 105 -15.94 3.90 -5.26
CA GLY A 105 -15.02 4.75 -6.00
C GLY A 105 -13.66 4.12 -6.28
N LYS A 106 -13.45 2.84 -5.93
CA LYS A 106 -12.17 2.15 -6.14
C LYS A 106 -11.92 1.91 -7.61
N VAL A 107 -10.66 2.02 -8.03
CA VAL A 107 -10.23 1.64 -9.38
C VAL A 107 -10.04 0.12 -9.43
N MET A 108 -10.63 -0.52 -10.44
CA MET A 108 -10.55 -1.95 -10.66
C MET A 108 -9.88 -2.26 -12.00
N ALA A 109 -8.96 -3.21 -12.01
CA ALA A 109 -8.29 -3.71 -13.21
C ALA A 109 -9.08 -4.87 -13.84
N LEU A 110 -9.24 -4.85 -15.16
CA LEU A 110 -9.73 -6.01 -15.92
C LEU A 110 -8.66 -7.10 -15.98
N VAL A 111 -8.97 -8.27 -15.44
CA VAL A 111 -8.23 -9.51 -15.65
C VAL A 111 -8.96 -10.28 -16.75
N ALA A 112 -8.34 -10.35 -17.93
CA ALA A 112 -8.92 -11.02 -19.08
C ALA A 112 -9.18 -12.50 -18.81
N GLU A 113 -10.23 -13.04 -19.43
CA GLU A 113 -10.51 -14.48 -19.42
C GLU A 113 -9.36 -15.30 -20.01
N GLY A 114 -9.37 -16.59 -19.73
CA GLY A 114 -8.44 -17.54 -20.32
C GLY A 114 -7.66 -18.35 -19.31
N ILE A 115 -6.78 -19.19 -19.84
CA ILE A 115 -5.94 -20.11 -19.08
C ILE A 115 -4.81 -19.34 -18.37
N TYR A 116 -4.58 -19.70 -17.11
CA TYR A 116 -3.34 -19.36 -16.39
C TYR A 116 -2.80 -20.60 -15.68
N LEU A 117 -1.53 -20.52 -15.26
CA LEU A 117 -0.86 -21.59 -14.52
C LEU A 117 -1.11 -21.41 -13.02
N SER A 118 -1.92 -22.29 -12.42
CA SER A 118 -2.40 -22.19 -11.04
C SER A 118 -1.58 -23.04 -10.07
N GLY A 119 -1.34 -22.50 -8.87
CA GLY A 119 -0.64 -23.16 -7.78
C GLY A 119 0.85 -23.38 -8.08
N SER A 120 1.54 -24.03 -7.15
CA SER A 120 2.98 -24.32 -7.26
C SER A 120 3.32 -25.38 -8.31
N GLN A 121 2.33 -26.09 -8.82
CA GLN A 121 2.46 -27.12 -9.86
C GLN A 121 2.08 -26.59 -11.25
N ASP A 122 1.82 -25.28 -11.38
CA ASP A 122 1.48 -24.62 -12.64
C ASP A 122 0.34 -25.31 -13.42
N THR A 123 -0.68 -25.77 -12.69
CA THR A 123 -1.82 -26.49 -13.27
C THR A 123 -2.61 -25.55 -14.19
N PRO A 124 -2.75 -25.84 -15.49
CA PRO A 124 -3.54 -25.02 -16.41
C PRO A 124 -4.99 -24.93 -15.94
N THR A 125 -5.44 -23.71 -15.66
CA THR A 125 -6.79 -23.45 -15.14
C THR A 125 -7.44 -22.33 -15.94
N TRP A 126 -8.64 -22.58 -16.45
CA TRP A 126 -9.47 -21.54 -17.06
C TRP A 126 -10.13 -20.66 -16.00
N LEU A 127 -10.18 -19.36 -16.23
CA LEU A 127 -11.02 -18.42 -15.50
C LEU A 127 -11.67 -17.46 -16.48
N ASP A 128 -12.94 -17.16 -16.27
CA ASP A 128 -13.66 -16.09 -16.99
C ASP A 128 -13.06 -14.73 -16.66
N ALA A 129 -13.42 -13.72 -17.45
CA ALA A 129 -12.98 -12.35 -17.23
C ALA A 129 -13.61 -11.82 -15.94
N PHE A 130 -12.84 -11.08 -15.16
CA PHE A 130 -13.32 -10.42 -13.95
C PHE A 130 -12.56 -9.11 -13.74
N ARG A 131 -13.09 -8.27 -12.87
CA ARG A 131 -12.41 -7.08 -12.36
C ARG A 131 -11.93 -7.33 -10.94
N ILE A 132 -10.78 -6.79 -10.60
CA ILE A 132 -10.25 -6.82 -9.23
C ILE A 132 -9.78 -5.44 -8.83
N ASP A 133 -9.98 -5.06 -7.57
CA ASP A 133 -9.48 -3.80 -7.04
C ASP A 133 -7.95 -3.71 -7.24
N VAL A 134 -7.50 -2.57 -7.76
CA VAL A 134 -6.08 -2.29 -8.02
C VAL A 134 -5.27 -2.33 -6.72
N TYR A 135 -5.83 -1.77 -5.66
CA TYR A 135 -5.24 -1.69 -4.34
C TYR A 135 -6.08 -2.49 -3.33
N PRO A 136 -5.48 -2.99 -2.23
CA PRO A 136 -6.24 -3.42 -1.06
C PRO A 136 -7.30 -2.39 -0.64
N THR A 137 -8.33 -2.82 0.07
CA THR A 137 -9.28 -1.88 0.70
C THR A 137 -8.54 -1.06 1.75
N THR A 138 -8.55 0.27 1.61
CA THR A 138 -7.86 1.15 2.57
C THR A 138 -8.73 1.43 3.80
N ASN A 139 -8.14 1.98 4.86
CA ASN A 139 -8.93 2.46 6.00
C ASN A 139 -9.92 3.57 5.58
N ALA A 140 -9.56 4.48 4.67
CA ALA A 140 -10.48 5.49 4.15
C ALA A 140 -11.63 4.89 3.34
N ASP A 141 -11.38 3.84 2.56
CA ASP A 141 -12.46 3.12 1.86
C ASP A 141 -13.40 2.43 2.85
N TYR A 142 -12.84 1.77 3.86
CA TYR A 142 -13.62 1.11 4.90
C TYR A 142 -14.44 2.11 5.73
N ASP A 143 -13.91 3.30 6.02
CA ASP A 143 -14.63 4.37 6.74
C ASP A 143 -15.89 4.83 5.98
N LYS A 144 -15.85 4.88 4.64
CA LYS A 144 -17.06 5.15 3.82
C LYS A 144 -18.13 4.09 4.06
N PHE A 145 -17.74 2.81 4.09
CA PHE A 145 -18.64 1.70 4.39
C PHE A 145 -19.23 1.80 5.80
N LEU A 146 -18.41 2.10 6.82
CA LEU A 146 -18.89 2.28 8.18
C LEU A 146 -19.93 3.40 8.29
N ARG A 147 -19.65 4.56 7.68
CA ARG A 147 -20.56 5.71 7.67
C ARG A 147 -21.87 5.41 6.94
N ALA A 148 -21.82 4.60 5.89
CA ALA A 148 -23.00 4.25 5.09
C ALA A 148 -23.89 3.19 5.75
N THR A 149 -23.32 2.33 6.60
CA THR A 149 -24.02 1.12 7.07
C THR A 149 -24.17 1.02 8.58
N GLY A 150 -23.40 1.80 9.35
CA GLY A 150 -23.29 1.64 10.79
C GLY A 150 -22.53 0.38 11.23
N HIS A 151 -21.75 -0.25 10.34
CA HIS A 151 -20.95 -1.42 10.67
C HIS A 151 -19.90 -1.09 11.75
N ARG A 152 -19.38 -2.14 12.42
CA ARG A 152 -18.44 -1.95 13.54
C ARG A 152 -17.05 -1.50 13.03
N PRO A 153 -16.42 -0.49 13.64
CA PRO A 153 -15.05 -0.10 13.28
C PRO A 153 -14.00 -1.15 13.68
N PRO A 154 -12.84 -1.18 13.00
CA PRO A 154 -11.67 -1.93 13.45
C PRO A 154 -11.26 -1.56 14.88
N GLN A 155 -10.79 -2.55 15.65
CA GLN A 155 -10.55 -2.35 17.09
C GLN A 155 -9.43 -1.34 17.40
N HIS A 156 -8.48 -1.17 16.49
CA HIS A 156 -7.34 -0.26 16.67
C HIS A 156 -7.67 1.21 16.32
N TRP A 157 -8.87 1.49 15.82
CA TRP A 157 -9.29 2.86 15.49
C TRP A 157 -9.67 3.61 16.78
N PRO A 158 -8.98 4.71 17.12
CA PRO A 158 -9.24 5.49 18.33
C PRO A 158 -10.65 6.09 18.27
N ASP A 159 -11.43 5.89 19.32
CA ASP A 159 -12.84 6.29 19.40
C ASP A 159 -13.69 5.79 18.21
N GLY A 160 -13.30 4.68 17.59
CA GLY A 160 -13.96 4.12 16.42
C GLY A 160 -13.79 4.94 15.13
N ARG A 161 -12.81 5.85 15.06
CA ARG A 161 -12.54 6.70 13.89
C ARG A 161 -11.25 6.33 13.18
N CYS A 162 -11.29 6.35 11.85
CA CYS A 162 -10.12 6.11 11.01
C CYS A 162 -9.01 7.13 11.35
N PRO A 163 -7.81 6.69 11.75
CA PRO A 163 -6.68 7.60 11.91
C PRO A 163 -6.26 8.22 10.57
N ASP A 164 -6.06 9.53 10.53
CA ASP A 164 -5.61 10.22 9.30
C ASP A 164 -4.30 9.63 8.76
N SER A 165 -3.38 9.27 9.66
CA SER A 165 -2.08 8.68 9.32
C SER A 165 -2.14 7.26 8.76
N LEU A 166 -3.30 6.60 8.81
CA LEU A 166 -3.51 5.26 8.24
C LEU A 166 -4.56 5.26 7.13
N SER A 167 -5.06 6.43 6.72
CA SER A 167 -6.18 6.56 5.78
C SER A 167 -5.93 5.84 4.44
N ASP A 168 -4.70 5.86 3.94
CA ASP A 168 -4.23 5.22 2.71
C ASP A 168 -3.52 3.87 2.92
N HIS A 169 -3.44 3.40 4.17
CA HIS A 169 -2.98 2.05 4.50
C HIS A 169 -4.11 1.03 4.31
N PRO A 170 -3.79 -0.26 4.04
CA PRO A 170 -4.80 -1.31 4.01
C PRO A 170 -5.53 -1.40 5.35
N VAL A 171 -6.84 -1.60 5.30
CA VAL A 171 -7.63 -1.91 6.50
C VAL A 171 -7.25 -3.30 7.01
N VAL A 172 -6.97 -3.39 8.30
CA VAL A 172 -6.66 -4.63 9.03
C VAL A 172 -7.56 -4.72 10.27
N TRP A 173 -7.43 -5.79 11.06
CA TRP A 173 -8.33 -6.10 12.18
C TRP A 173 -9.79 -6.33 11.76
N VAL A 174 -9.98 -6.90 10.57
CA VAL A 174 -11.27 -7.24 9.98
C VAL A 174 -11.39 -8.75 9.80
N THR A 175 -12.54 -9.30 10.13
CA THR A 175 -12.84 -10.72 9.90
C THR A 175 -13.18 -10.97 8.44
N TRP A 176 -13.24 -12.25 8.04
CA TRP A 176 -13.75 -12.62 6.73
C TRP A 176 -15.20 -12.15 6.52
N HIS A 177 -16.00 -12.16 7.59
CA HIS A 177 -17.38 -11.68 7.55
C HIS A 177 -17.45 -10.15 7.35
N ASP A 178 -16.56 -9.40 7.98
CA ASP A 178 -16.45 -7.94 7.80
C ASP A 178 -16.05 -7.60 6.36
N ALA A 179 -15.05 -8.31 5.82
CA ALA A 179 -14.59 -8.16 4.45
C ALA A 179 -15.70 -8.49 3.44
N THR A 180 -16.46 -9.56 3.69
CA THR A 180 -17.61 -9.95 2.86
C THR A 180 -18.75 -8.94 2.95
N ALA A 181 -19.01 -8.35 4.14
CA ALA A 181 -20.02 -7.32 4.32
C ALA A 181 -19.68 -6.06 3.53
N TYR A 182 -18.43 -5.60 3.56
CA TYR A 182 -17.94 -4.50 2.72
C TYR A 182 -18.16 -4.82 1.24
N ALA A 183 -17.71 -6.00 0.78
CA ALA A 183 -17.80 -6.38 -0.62
C ALA A 183 -19.26 -6.36 -1.10
N ARG A 184 -20.19 -6.92 -0.31
CA ARG A 184 -21.63 -6.93 -0.62
C ARG A 184 -22.22 -5.52 -0.64
N TRP A 185 -21.84 -4.66 0.31
CA TRP A 185 -22.31 -3.28 0.35
C TRP A 185 -21.99 -2.52 -0.94
N CYS A 186 -20.79 -2.72 -1.49
CA CYS A 186 -20.41 -2.13 -2.77
C CYS A 186 -20.74 -3.01 -3.98
N GLY A 187 -21.59 -4.04 -3.87
CA GLY A 187 -22.00 -4.85 -5.02
C GLY A 187 -20.89 -5.71 -5.64
N LYS A 188 -19.84 -6.00 -4.87
CA LYS A 188 -18.68 -6.82 -5.23
C LYS A 188 -18.69 -8.15 -4.45
N THR A 189 -17.66 -8.97 -4.65
CA THR A 189 -17.35 -10.15 -3.84
C THR A 189 -15.89 -10.12 -3.39
N LEU A 190 -15.52 -10.95 -2.42
CA LEU A 190 -14.10 -11.30 -2.25
C LEU A 190 -13.63 -12.13 -3.45
N PRO A 191 -12.39 -11.94 -3.95
CA PRO A 191 -11.84 -12.78 -5.00
C PRO A 191 -11.75 -14.22 -4.52
N THR A 192 -11.94 -15.18 -5.42
CA THR A 192 -11.47 -16.54 -5.18
C THR A 192 -9.94 -16.55 -5.12
N ASN A 193 -9.36 -17.57 -4.49
CA ASN A 193 -7.90 -17.74 -4.45
C ASN A 193 -7.29 -17.76 -5.87
N LYS A 194 -7.99 -18.34 -6.84
CA LYS A 194 -7.59 -18.44 -8.24
C LYS A 194 -7.67 -17.11 -8.96
N GLN A 195 -8.74 -16.34 -8.75
CA GLN A 195 -8.85 -14.97 -9.28
C GLN A 195 -7.71 -14.09 -8.75
N TRP A 196 -7.49 -14.11 -7.44
CA TRP A 196 -6.41 -13.37 -6.81
C TRP A 196 -5.05 -13.76 -7.40
N GLU A 197 -4.79 -15.07 -7.50
CA GLU A 197 -3.52 -15.58 -8.00
C GLU A 197 -3.29 -15.26 -9.48
N LYS A 198 -4.31 -15.37 -10.34
CA LYS A 198 -4.21 -14.96 -11.74
C LYS A 198 -3.88 -13.47 -11.85
N ALA A 199 -4.53 -12.62 -11.04
CA ALA A 199 -4.26 -11.18 -11.01
C ALA A 199 -2.81 -10.87 -10.62
N ALA A 200 -2.18 -11.71 -9.78
CA ALA A 200 -0.78 -11.58 -9.39
C ALA A 200 0.17 -12.10 -10.48
N ARG A 201 -0.02 -13.34 -10.91
CA ARG A 201 0.97 -14.09 -11.71
C ARG A 201 0.85 -13.88 -13.22
N GLY A 202 -0.32 -13.46 -13.70
CA GLY A 202 -0.61 -13.42 -15.13
C GLY A 202 -0.75 -14.80 -15.77
N PRO A 203 -1.04 -14.85 -17.09
CA PRO A 203 -1.29 -16.12 -17.80
C PRO A 203 -0.05 -17.02 -17.88
N LYS A 204 1.15 -16.44 -17.77
CA LYS A 204 2.43 -17.15 -17.83
C LYS A 204 2.89 -17.73 -16.48
N GLY A 205 2.10 -17.59 -15.42
CA GLY A 205 2.43 -18.17 -14.12
C GLY A 205 3.70 -17.60 -13.48
N ARG A 206 3.94 -16.28 -13.56
CA ARG A 206 5.12 -15.66 -12.94
C ARG A 206 5.23 -16.04 -11.47
N LEU A 207 6.46 -16.15 -10.96
CA LEU A 207 6.70 -16.46 -9.55
C LEU A 207 6.29 -15.30 -8.63
N TYR A 208 6.48 -14.05 -9.08
CA TYR A 208 6.03 -12.84 -8.41
C TYR A 208 5.31 -11.91 -9.42
N PRO A 209 4.53 -10.92 -8.98
CA PRO A 209 3.85 -9.97 -9.87
C PRO A 209 4.79 -9.30 -10.88
N TRP A 210 6.00 -8.96 -10.43
CA TRP A 210 7.04 -8.30 -11.21
C TRP A 210 7.94 -9.22 -12.04
N GLY A 211 7.75 -10.55 -11.99
CA GLY A 211 8.60 -11.51 -12.70
C GLY A 211 9.08 -12.64 -11.81
N ASN A 212 10.13 -13.34 -12.24
CA ASN A 212 10.61 -14.54 -11.55
C ASN A 212 11.77 -14.28 -10.58
N GLU A 213 12.34 -13.07 -10.62
CA GLU A 213 13.45 -12.70 -9.74
C GLU A 213 12.94 -12.37 -8.32
N PRO A 214 13.45 -13.05 -7.27
CA PRO A 214 13.12 -12.71 -5.90
C PRO A 214 13.69 -11.34 -5.54
N THR A 215 12.81 -10.37 -5.27
CA THR A 215 13.23 -8.99 -4.95
C THR A 215 12.40 -8.42 -3.81
N ALA A 216 12.79 -8.71 -2.57
CA ALA A 216 12.06 -8.30 -1.35
C ALA A 216 11.81 -6.78 -1.26
N ALA A 217 12.70 -5.95 -1.83
CA ALA A 217 12.54 -4.49 -1.87
C ALA A 217 11.30 -4.00 -2.67
N LYS A 218 10.62 -4.89 -3.39
CA LYS A 218 9.41 -4.57 -4.19
C LYS A 218 8.11 -4.81 -3.43
N CYS A 219 8.15 -5.18 -2.16
CA CYS A 219 6.98 -5.37 -1.32
C CYS A 219 7.30 -5.06 0.16
N ASN A 220 6.25 -4.98 0.98
CA ASN A 220 6.39 -4.86 2.42
C ASN A 220 6.28 -6.24 3.10
N THR A 221 7.42 -6.86 3.38
CA THR A 221 7.51 -8.11 4.16
C THR A 221 8.43 -7.88 5.36
N ALA A 222 8.65 -8.89 6.20
CA ALA A 222 9.49 -8.76 7.40
C ALA A 222 10.88 -8.18 7.11
N GLU A 223 11.45 -8.49 5.94
CA GLU A 223 12.75 -8.01 5.45
C GLU A 223 12.80 -6.49 5.23
N ALA A 224 11.65 -5.83 5.06
CA ALA A 224 11.59 -4.37 4.97
C ALA A 224 11.88 -3.70 6.31
N GLY A 225 11.69 -4.40 7.44
CA GLY A 225 11.95 -3.90 8.79
C GLY A 225 11.05 -2.72 9.20
N ILE A 226 9.92 -2.52 8.51
CA ILE A 226 8.98 -1.42 8.76
C ILE A 226 8.08 -1.73 9.98
N ASP A 227 7.76 -3.01 10.19
CA ASP A 227 6.91 -3.51 11.29
C ASP A 227 5.52 -2.87 11.37
N ALA A 228 5.01 -2.42 10.21
CA ALA A 228 3.67 -1.91 10.03
C ALA A 228 3.26 -2.05 8.56
N THR A 229 1.96 -1.90 8.29
CA THR A 229 1.48 -1.68 6.92
C THR A 229 2.05 -0.38 6.36
N THR A 230 2.03 -0.25 5.03
CA THR A 230 2.43 0.96 4.32
C THR A 230 1.28 1.46 3.45
N PRO A 231 1.31 2.73 3.00
CA PRO A 231 0.38 3.22 1.99
C PRO A 231 0.33 2.26 0.80
N VAL A 232 -0.88 1.95 0.31
CA VAL A 232 -1.13 0.90 -0.70
C VAL A 232 -0.47 1.14 -2.06
N THR A 233 0.10 2.32 -2.23
CA THR A 233 0.67 2.82 -3.47
C THR A 233 2.21 2.83 -3.45
N ARG A 234 2.82 2.59 -2.28
CA ARG A 234 4.29 2.65 -2.06
C ARG A 234 5.11 1.79 -3.01
N TYR A 235 4.65 0.58 -3.38
CA TYR A 235 5.45 -0.43 -4.08
C TYR A 235 5.17 -0.51 -5.58
N GLN A 236 5.48 0.56 -6.30
CA GLN A 236 5.18 0.66 -7.74
C GLN A 236 5.96 -0.32 -8.64
N SER A 237 7.15 -0.71 -8.22
CA SER A 237 7.95 -1.72 -8.93
C SER A 237 7.47 -3.16 -8.65
N GLY A 238 6.53 -3.32 -7.70
CA GLY A 238 5.89 -4.57 -7.31
C GLY A 238 4.57 -4.86 -8.03
N VAL A 239 4.19 -4.04 -9.01
CA VAL A 239 2.90 -4.12 -9.71
C VAL A 239 2.80 -5.35 -10.61
N SER A 240 1.62 -5.95 -10.66
CA SER A 240 1.32 -7.13 -11.47
C SER A 240 1.21 -6.84 -12.97
N PRO A 241 1.20 -7.87 -13.84
CA PRO A 241 0.96 -7.69 -15.28
C PRO A 241 -0.36 -6.98 -15.62
N TYR A 242 -1.32 -6.98 -14.68
CA TYR A 242 -2.62 -6.34 -14.83
C TYR A 242 -2.69 -4.96 -14.19
N GLY A 243 -1.59 -4.44 -13.64
CA GLY A 243 -1.58 -3.15 -12.97
C GLY A 243 -2.10 -3.19 -11.53
N VAL A 244 -2.09 -4.37 -10.88
CA VAL A 244 -2.60 -4.57 -9.53
C VAL A 244 -1.45 -4.53 -8.52
N PHE A 245 -1.61 -3.77 -7.45
CA PHE A 245 -0.60 -3.47 -6.42
C PHE A 245 -0.73 -4.38 -5.22
N ASP A 246 0.34 -4.48 -4.44
CA ASP A 246 0.40 -5.19 -3.15
C ASP A 246 -0.13 -6.62 -3.20
N LEU A 247 0.11 -7.32 -4.32
CA LEU A 247 -0.13 -8.75 -4.43
C LEU A 247 1.06 -9.59 -3.89
N CYS A 248 1.95 -8.94 -3.17
CA CYS A 248 3.00 -9.51 -2.34
C CYS A 248 3.22 -8.56 -1.14
N GLY A 249 3.18 -9.06 0.08
CA GLY A 249 3.38 -8.30 1.30
C GLY A 249 2.25 -7.31 1.62
N ASN A 250 2.58 -6.34 2.48
CA ASN A 250 1.71 -5.35 3.11
C ASN A 250 0.66 -5.98 4.04
N ALA A 251 -0.28 -6.75 3.54
CA ALA A 251 -1.26 -7.47 4.35
C ALA A 251 -1.69 -8.78 3.69
N TRP A 252 -1.96 -9.80 4.49
CA TRP A 252 -2.70 -10.98 4.05
C TRP A 252 -4.08 -10.57 3.56
N GLU A 253 -4.60 -11.23 2.55
CA GLU A 253 -5.90 -10.89 1.98
C GLU A 253 -6.89 -12.03 1.98
N TRP A 254 -8.06 -11.79 2.58
CA TRP A 254 -9.20 -12.70 2.57
C TRP A 254 -9.67 -13.01 1.16
N CYS A 255 -9.74 -14.31 0.84
CA CYS A 255 -10.41 -14.84 -0.35
C CYS A 255 -11.76 -15.47 0.00
N SER A 256 -12.65 -15.61 -0.99
CA SER A 256 -13.94 -16.32 -0.83
C SER A 256 -13.82 -17.84 -0.84
N THR A 257 -12.64 -18.38 -1.19
CA THR A 257 -12.38 -19.82 -1.27
C THR A 257 -12.18 -20.42 0.12
N GLU A 258 -12.95 -21.43 0.49
CA GLU A 258 -12.73 -22.20 1.71
C GLU A 258 -11.50 -23.12 1.56
N GLU A 259 -10.75 -23.32 2.65
CA GLU A 259 -9.61 -24.24 2.72
C GLU A 259 -10.08 -25.68 2.43
N THR A 260 -11.14 -26.09 3.13
CA THR A 260 -11.92 -27.29 2.80
C THR A 260 -13.41 -27.00 2.95
N PRO A 261 -14.30 -27.62 2.15
CA PRO A 261 -15.73 -27.35 2.21
C PRO A 261 -16.30 -27.56 3.62
N GLY A 262 -16.97 -26.55 4.16
CA GLY A 262 -17.60 -26.57 5.49
C GLY A 262 -16.66 -26.31 6.66
N SER A 263 -15.36 -26.05 6.41
CA SER A 263 -14.38 -25.83 7.47
C SER A 263 -14.54 -24.51 8.23
N SER A 264 -15.29 -23.55 7.66
CA SER A 264 -15.30 -22.15 8.12
C SER A 264 -13.90 -21.53 8.18
N ARG A 265 -12.95 -22.07 7.40
CA ARG A 265 -11.61 -21.55 7.20
C ARG A 265 -11.49 -21.09 5.74
N TYR A 266 -11.06 -19.86 5.53
CA TYR A 266 -10.97 -19.24 4.21
C TYR A 266 -9.51 -18.99 3.84
N GLU A 267 -9.20 -19.14 2.56
CA GLU A 267 -7.84 -18.93 2.05
C GLU A 267 -7.42 -17.47 2.19
N LEU A 268 -6.14 -17.30 2.54
CA LEU A 268 -5.43 -16.03 2.61
C LEU A 268 -4.30 -16.01 1.57
N LYS A 269 -4.11 -14.86 0.94
CA LYS A 269 -3.09 -14.65 -0.11
C LYS A 269 -2.22 -13.43 0.18
N GLY A 270 -1.05 -13.35 -0.45
CA GLY A 270 -0.23 -12.13 -0.47
C GLY A 270 0.97 -12.10 0.47
N SER A 271 0.93 -12.76 1.63
CA SER A 271 1.85 -12.47 2.75
C SER A 271 1.61 -11.08 3.35
N ALA A 272 2.29 -10.76 4.44
CA ALA A 272 2.13 -9.48 5.15
C ALA A 272 3.47 -8.94 5.64
N PHE A 273 3.46 -7.72 6.18
CA PHE A 273 4.65 -7.05 6.72
C PHE A 273 5.33 -7.82 7.87
N THR A 274 4.59 -8.69 8.57
CA THR A 274 5.06 -9.56 9.65
C THR A 274 5.69 -10.87 9.16
N SER A 275 5.46 -11.22 7.89
CA SER A 275 5.78 -12.52 7.33
C SER A 275 7.03 -12.42 6.45
N PRO A 276 7.87 -13.47 6.41
CA PRO A 276 9.07 -13.46 5.59
C PRO A 276 8.74 -13.50 4.10
N PHE A 277 9.64 -12.98 3.27
CA PHE A 277 9.48 -12.80 1.84
C PHE A 277 9.23 -14.13 1.11
N GLU A 278 9.75 -15.26 1.59
CA GLU A 278 9.47 -16.55 0.94
C GLU A 278 7.97 -16.88 0.93
N ARG A 279 7.20 -16.35 1.90
CA ARG A 279 5.74 -16.51 1.95
C ARG A 279 4.98 -15.60 0.98
N ALA A 280 5.63 -14.61 0.38
CA ALA A 280 5.01 -13.65 -0.55
C ALA A 280 4.74 -14.22 -1.94
N THR A 281 5.22 -15.43 -2.25
CA THR A 281 4.94 -16.09 -3.52
C THR A 281 3.41 -16.28 -3.71
N PRO A 282 2.79 -15.69 -4.75
CA PRO A 282 1.33 -15.70 -4.95
C PRO A 282 0.69 -17.09 -5.06
N SER A 283 1.45 -18.13 -5.40
CA SER A 283 0.96 -19.51 -5.51
C SER A 283 0.87 -20.25 -4.18
N LEU A 284 1.44 -19.69 -3.10
CA LEU A 284 1.38 -20.31 -1.79
C LEU A 284 -0.04 -20.25 -1.23
N ARG A 285 -0.32 -21.24 -0.38
CA ARG A 285 -1.59 -21.36 0.33
C ARG A 285 -1.40 -20.98 1.78
N ASN A 286 -2.38 -20.26 2.30
CA ASN A 286 -2.57 -20.02 3.70
C ASN A 286 -4.09 -19.96 3.95
N ALA A 287 -4.54 -20.18 5.18
CA ALA A 287 -5.94 -20.05 5.52
C ALA A 287 -6.13 -19.79 7.02
N ALA A 288 -7.21 -19.09 7.35
CA ALA A 288 -7.57 -18.78 8.72
C ALA A 288 -9.07 -18.96 8.94
N ASN A 289 -9.46 -19.13 10.21
CA ASN A 289 -10.87 -19.21 10.59
C ASN A 289 -11.58 -17.89 10.25
N ALA A 290 -12.84 -17.96 9.80
CA ALA A 290 -13.62 -16.80 9.39
C ALA A 290 -13.73 -15.69 10.45
N SER A 291 -13.64 -16.05 11.74
CA SER A 291 -13.68 -15.08 12.85
C SER A 291 -12.32 -14.50 13.23
N MET A 292 -11.24 -14.95 12.59
CA MET A 292 -9.89 -14.41 12.82
C MET A 292 -9.86 -12.95 12.38
N LYS A 293 -9.19 -12.13 13.19
CA LYS A 293 -8.79 -10.76 12.85
C LYS A 293 -7.49 -10.44 13.59
N ASP A 294 -6.51 -9.93 12.87
CA ASP A 294 -5.19 -9.55 13.40
C ASP A 294 -4.75 -8.22 12.77
N ASN A 295 -3.53 -7.77 13.09
CA ASN A 295 -3.00 -6.49 12.63
C ASN A 295 -2.42 -6.54 11.21
N ASP A 296 -2.45 -7.68 10.54
CA ASP A 296 -1.78 -7.88 9.27
C ASP A 296 -2.65 -8.56 8.20
N THR A 297 -3.92 -8.83 8.50
CA THR A 297 -4.90 -9.37 7.56
C THR A 297 -5.97 -8.34 7.20
N GLY A 298 -6.06 -8.05 5.90
CA GLY A 298 -7.07 -7.22 5.25
C GLY A 298 -7.73 -7.95 4.08
N PHE A 299 -8.12 -7.22 3.04
CA PHE A 299 -8.77 -7.78 1.86
C PHE A 299 -8.77 -6.81 0.68
N ARG A 300 -9.13 -7.33 -0.49
CA ARG A 300 -9.56 -6.57 -1.67
C ARG A 300 -10.80 -7.22 -2.28
N CYS A 301 -11.48 -6.53 -3.19
CA CYS A 301 -12.69 -7.05 -3.82
C CYS A 301 -12.50 -7.34 -5.33
N ALA A 302 -13.39 -8.19 -5.83
CA ALA A 302 -13.54 -8.51 -7.24
C ALA A 302 -15.00 -8.33 -7.69
N ALA A 303 -15.21 -8.14 -8.98
CA ALA A 303 -16.52 -8.04 -9.61
C ALA A 303 -16.53 -8.78 -10.95
N THR A 304 -17.67 -9.31 -11.32
CA THR A 304 -17.89 -9.88 -12.66
C THR A 304 -17.89 -8.77 -13.72
N VAL A 305 -17.50 -9.10 -14.96
CA VAL A 305 -17.50 -8.19 -16.11
C VAL A 305 -18.84 -8.27 -16.84
#